data_AF-A0A453LH12-F1
#
_entry.id   AF-A0A453LH12-F1
#
_cell.length_a   1.000
_cell.length_b   1.000
_cell.length_c   1.000
_cell.angle_alpha   90.00
_cell.angle_beta   90.00
_cell.angle_gamma   90.00
#
_symmetry.space_group_name_H-M   'P 1'
#
loop_
_entity.id
_entity.type
_entity.pdbx_description
1 polymer ?
#
loop_
_entity_poly.entity_id
_entity_poly.type
_entity_poly.pdbx_seq_one_letter_code
_entity_poly.pdbx_strand_id
1 'polypeptide(L)'
;MGALDDSEVSVFLFGDAHTHYSGGAVGDVFALFNGNVRMDKGGQGFSVSVGSVGQMMKMGVSADFSICKGTRKDGMACTMATNKRKGPYCKYHSSNTSAQKYSTGRVELKGGNFQFASKLRSNGIYMVKPPSERSDPRNPSRPLKVMSVDGLKRALSNADKVTTKNNSQGIRFLSHVTEAGGSDLPFDKEK
;
A
#
# COMPACT_ATOMS: atom_id res chain seq x y z
N MET A 1 -9.87 10.69 -26.46
CA MET A 1 -9.82 9.23 -26.20
C MET A 1 -8.62 8.96 -25.32
N GLY A 2 -8.68 7.97 -24.42
CA GLY A 2 -7.58 7.69 -23.50
C GLY A 2 -7.29 6.19 -23.46
N ALA A 3 -6.00 5.84 -23.44
CA ALA A 3 -5.60 4.52 -23.01
C ALA A 3 -5.70 4.49 -21.47
N LEU A 4 -6.13 3.35 -20.91
CA LEU A 4 -6.31 3.12 -19.48
C LEU A 4 -4.98 3.14 -18.68
N ASP A 5 -3.93 3.73 -19.24
CA ASP A 5 -2.57 3.86 -18.73
C ASP A 5 -2.13 5.32 -18.55
N ASP A 6 -3.10 6.24 -18.45
CA ASP A 6 -2.90 7.69 -18.26
C ASP A 6 -2.38 8.43 -19.49
N SER A 7 -2.37 7.79 -20.66
CA SER A 7 -2.12 8.45 -21.93
C SER A 7 -3.44 8.90 -22.54
N GLU A 8 -3.62 10.21 -22.70
CA GLU A 8 -4.81 10.79 -23.32
C GLU A 8 -4.43 11.45 -24.65
N VAL A 9 -5.26 11.23 -25.67
CA VAL A 9 -5.10 11.82 -27.01
C VAL A 9 -6.44 12.37 -27.47
N SER A 10 -6.45 13.64 -27.89
CA SER A 10 -7.61 14.27 -28.50
C SER A 10 -7.81 13.74 -29.91
N VAL A 11 -8.99 13.17 -30.19
CA VAL A 11 -9.34 12.66 -31.51
C VAL A 11 -10.49 13.51 -32.06
N PHE A 12 -10.28 14.09 -33.23
CA PHE A 12 -11.27 14.89 -33.94
C PHE A 12 -11.87 14.08 -35.10
N LEU A 13 -13.19 13.96 -35.10
CA LEU A 13 -13.94 13.28 -36.14
C LEU A 13 -14.52 14.31 -37.11
N PHE A 14 -14.35 14.08 -38.41
CA PHE A 14 -14.87 14.93 -39.48
C PHE A 14 -15.65 14.10 -40.49
N GLY A 15 -16.52 14.75 -41.27
CA GLY A 15 -17.24 14.14 -42.39
C GLY A 15 -17.99 12.87 -41.99
N ASP A 16 -17.83 11.82 -42.80
CA ASP A 16 -18.55 10.56 -42.63
C ASP A 16 -18.18 9.84 -41.34
N ALA A 17 -16.93 9.97 -40.88
CA ALA A 17 -16.49 9.39 -39.62
C ALA A 17 -17.26 9.98 -38.42
N HIS A 18 -17.54 11.29 -38.44
CA HIS A 18 -18.34 11.94 -37.40
C HIS A 18 -19.78 11.40 -37.39
N THR A 19 -20.43 11.34 -38.55
CA THR A 19 -21.81 10.87 -38.65
C THR A 19 -21.95 9.42 -38.18
N HIS A 20 -20.95 8.57 -38.49
CA HIS A 20 -20.99 7.15 -38.15
C HIS A 20 -20.63 6.86 -36.67
N TYR A 21 -19.67 7.60 -36.09
CA TYR A 21 -19.12 7.29 -34.76
C TYR A 21 -19.49 8.28 -33.65
N SER A 22 -20.27 9.33 -33.93
CA SER A 22 -20.72 10.32 -32.93
C SER A 22 -21.52 9.72 -31.78
N GLY A 23 -22.19 8.58 -31.99
CA GLY A 23 -22.96 7.87 -30.97
C GLY A 23 -22.16 6.94 -30.04
N GLY A 24 -20.82 7.05 -30.02
CA GLY A 24 -19.98 6.22 -29.15
C GLY A 24 -20.28 6.42 -27.65
N ALA A 25 -20.40 5.33 -26.91
CA ALA A 25 -20.63 5.35 -25.47
C ALA A 25 -19.31 5.37 -24.68
N VAL A 26 -19.36 5.85 -23.43
CA VAL A 26 -18.21 5.80 -22.53
C VAL A 26 -17.81 4.36 -22.27
N GLY A 27 -16.53 4.04 -22.47
CA GLY A 27 -15.99 2.67 -22.33
C GLY A 27 -15.88 1.91 -23.66
N ASP A 28 -16.42 2.45 -24.75
CA ASP A 28 -16.19 1.91 -26.09
C ASP A 28 -14.69 1.98 -26.45
N VAL A 29 -14.20 0.89 -27.02
CA VAL A 29 -12.82 0.76 -27.51
C VAL A 29 -12.84 0.91 -29.01
N PHE A 30 -12.02 1.84 -29.50
CA PHE A 30 -11.85 2.09 -30.93
C PHE A 30 -10.41 1.83 -31.34
N ALA A 31 -10.24 1.19 -32.49
CA ALA A 31 -8.98 1.15 -33.22
C ALA A 31 -8.95 2.32 -34.21
N LEU A 32 -7.83 3.03 -34.26
CA LEU A 32 -7.60 4.11 -35.22
C LEU A 32 -6.53 3.66 -36.22
N PHE A 33 -6.77 3.92 -37.50
CA PHE A 33 -5.90 3.56 -38.61
C PHE A 33 -5.56 4.79 -39.44
N ASN A 34 -4.28 5.02 -39.70
CA ASN A 34 -3.80 6.10 -40.57
C ASN A 34 -4.44 7.48 -40.29
N GLY A 35 -4.66 7.81 -39.01
CA GLY A 35 -5.18 9.10 -38.59
C GLY A 35 -4.16 10.22 -38.83
N ASN A 36 -4.63 11.42 -39.16
CA ASN A 36 -3.75 12.55 -39.43
C ASN A 36 -3.41 13.28 -38.13
N VAL A 37 -2.11 13.28 -37.77
CA VAL A 37 -1.60 13.88 -36.54
C VAL A 37 -1.43 15.38 -36.72
N ARG A 38 -2.04 16.16 -35.84
CA ARG A 38 -1.94 17.62 -35.78
C ARG A 38 -1.33 18.05 -34.45
N MET A 39 -0.32 18.89 -34.52
CA MET A 39 0.25 19.53 -33.33
C MET A 39 -0.70 20.62 -32.86
N ASP A 40 -0.97 20.66 -31.57
CA ASP A 40 -1.85 21.68 -31.02
C ASP A 40 -1.14 23.03 -30.95
N LYS A 41 -1.88 24.14 -31.10
CA LYS A 41 -1.31 25.49 -31.25
C LYS A 41 -0.53 25.99 -30.03
N GLY A 42 -0.57 25.25 -28.91
CA GLY A 42 0.16 25.54 -27.67
C GLY A 42 1.41 24.68 -27.42
N GLY A 43 1.82 23.81 -28.36
CA GLY A 43 3.08 23.04 -28.28
C GLY A 43 3.12 21.90 -27.24
N GLN A 44 2.18 21.85 -26.28
CA GLN A 44 2.00 20.70 -25.39
C GLN A 44 0.89 19.79 -25.90
N GLY A 45 1.24 18.90 -26.83
CA GLY A 45 0.39 17.77 -27.21
C GLY A 45 0.14 17.64 -28.71
N PHE A 46 -0.35 16.46 -29.06
CA PHE A 46 -0.79 16.13 -30.40
C PHE A 46 -2.24 15.70 -30.36
N SER A 47 -2.93 15.97 -31.46
CA SER A 47 -4.28 15.51 -31.73
C SER A 47 -4.29 14.66 -32.97
N VAL A 48 -5.24 13.74 -33.06
CA VAL A 48 -5.42 12.88 -34.23
C VAL A 48 -6.73 13.25 -34.88
N SER A 49 -6.76 13.34 -36.19
CA SER A 49 -7.96 13.62 -36.95
C SER A 49 -8.31 12.47 -37.89
N VAL A 50 -9.60 12.17 -37.95
CA VAL A 50 -10.19 11.06 -38.70
C VAL A 50 -11.29 11.62 -39.59
N GLY A 51 -11.21 11.35 -40.90
CA GLY A 51 -12.16 11.86 -41.88
C GLY A 51 -13.06 10.76 -42.48
N SER A 52 -12.53 9.55 -42.65
CA SER A 52 -13.27 8.45 -43.26
C SER A 52 -13.63 7.35 -42.26
N VAL A 53 -14.72 6.63 -42.53
CA VAL A 53 -15.17 5.53 -41.67
C VAL A 53 -14.14 4.40 -41.60
N GLY A 54 -13.34 4.17 -42.65
CA GLY A 54 -12.30 3.14 -42.66
C GLY A 54 -11.06 3.46 -41.81
N GLN A 55 -10.88 4.71 -41.40
CA GLN A 55 -9.76 5.14 -40.54
C GLN A 55 -10.03 4.90 -39.05
N MET A 56 -11.21 4.40 -38.67
CA MET A 56 -11.55 4.10 -37.29
C MET A 56 -12.50 2.91 -37.24
N MET A 57 -12.38 2.06 -36.23
CA MET A 57 -13.25 0.89 -36.06
C MET A 57 -13.58 0.68 -34.59
N LYS A 58 -14.86 0.49 -34.26
CA LYS A 58 -15.27 0.09 -32.92
C LYS A 58 -14.92 -1.38 -32.70
N MET A 59 -14.06 -1.66 -31.73
CA MET A 59 -13.67 -3.03 -31.36
C MET A 59 -14.61 -3.66 -30.32
N GLY A 60 -15.24 -2.84 -29.47
CA GLY A 60 -16.13 -3.33 -28.43
C GLY A 60 -16.20 -2.39 -27.23
N VAL A 61 -16.45 -2.96 -26.04
CA VAL A 61 -16.49 -2.23 -24.76
C VAL A 61 -15.38 -2.76 -23.85
N SER A 62 -14.64 -1.87 -23.21
CA SER A 62 -13.57 -2.28 -22.29
C SER A 62 -14.15 -2.81 -20.98
N ALA A 63 -13.89 -4.08 -20.68
CA ALA A 63 -14.26 -4.68 -19.40
C ALA A 63 -13.50 -4.05 -18.22
N ASP A 64 -12.29 -3.55 -18.49
CA ASP A 64 -11.38 -2.97 -17.50
C ASP A 64 -11.62 -1.48 -17.26
N PHE A 65 -12.47 -0.83 -18.06
CA PHE A 65 -12.88 0.55 -17.84
C PHE A 65 -13.75 0.66 -16.59
N SER A 66 -13.37 1.57 -15.69
CA SER A 66 -14.13 1.94 -14.51
C SER A 66 -13.98 3.43 -14.22
N ILE A 67 -14.87 3.95 -13.41
CA ILE A 67 -14.74 5.28 -12.83
C ILE A 67 -14.19 5.15 -11.41
N CYS A 68 -13.30 6.07 -11.03
CA CYS A 68 -12.68 6.11 -9.72
C CYS A 68 -13.71 6.11 -8.59
N LYS A 69 -13.58 5.18 -7.63
CA LYS A 69 -14.45 5.09 -6.43
C LYS A 69 -14.15 6.12 -5.34
N GLY A 70 -13.42 7.18 -5.67
CA GLY A 70 -13.01 8.22 -4.71
C GLY A 70 -14.09 9.29 -4.59
N THR A 71 -14.11 10.01 -3.48
CA THR A 71 -14.95 11.19 -3.29
C THR A 71 -14.08 12.43 -3.37
N ARG A 72 -14.49 13.39 -4.21
CA ARG A 72 -13.82 14.68 -4.32
C ARG A 72 -13.99 15.46 -3.01
N LYS A 73 -13.17 16.50 -2.83
CA LYS A 73 -13.25 17.39 -1.65
C LYS A 73 -14.66 17.99 -1.46
N ASP A 74 -15.39 18.18 -2.56
CA ASP A 74 -16.76 18.73 -2.58
C ASP A 74 -17.83 17.69 -2.21
N GLY A 75 -17.45 16.47 -1.80
CA GLY A 75 -18.36 15.38 -1.47
C GLY A 75 -18.93 14.62 -2.67
N MET A 76 -18.79 15.12 -3.89
CA MET A 76 -19.21 14.42 -5.11
C MET A 76 -18.30 13.26 -5.49
N ALA A 77 -18.86 12.26 -6.18
CA ALA A 77 -18.11 11.13 -6.71
C ALA A 77 -17.05 11.59 -7.74
N CYS A 78 -15.88 10.95 -7.71
CA CYS A 78 -14.83 11.21 -8.68
C CYS A 78 -15.27 10.72 -10.07
N THR A 79 -14.97 11.50 -11.11
CA THR A 79 -15.32 11.20 -12.51
C THR A 79 -14.13 10.70 -13.33
N MET A 80 -12.96 10.55 -12.72
CA MET A 80 -11.76 10.12 -13.43
C MET A 80 -11.86 8.65 -13.86
N ALA A 81 -11.47 8.36 -15.10
CA ALA A 81 -11.36 7.00 -15.59
C ALA A 81 -10.22 6.25 -14.91
N THR A 82 -10.45 4.97 -14.60
CA THR A 82 -9.51 4.08 -13.92
C THR A 82 -9.50 2.71 -14.56
N ASN A 83 -8.32 2.08 -14.56
CA ASN A 83 -8.17 0.70 -14.98
C ASN A 83 -8.46 -0.25 -13.80
N LYS A 84 -9.52 -1.05 -13.90
CA LYS A 84 -9.91 -2.03 -12.86
C LYS A 84 -8.77 -2.95 -12.45
N ARG A 85 -7.86 -3.30 -13.37
CA ARG A 85 -6.70 -4.16 -13.09
C ARG A 85 -5.63 -3.47 -12.24
N LYS A 86 -5.45 -2.15 -12.41
CA LYS A 86 -4.50 -1.36 -11.60
C LYS A 86 -5.10 -0.98 -10.24
N GLY A 87 -6.42 -0.89 -10.17
CA GLY A 87 -7.15 -0.69 -8.93
C GLY A 87 -8.36 0.24 -9.10
N PRO A 88 -9.18 0.40 -8.05
CA PRO A 88 -10.44 1.15 -8.12
C PRO A 88 -10.29 2.67 -7.95
N TYR A 89 -9.06 3.20 -7.87
CA TYR A 89 -8.79 4.62 -7.57
C TYR A 89 -7.85 5.24 -8.61
N CYS A 90 -8.09 6.51 -8.98
CA CYS A 90 -7.22 7.29 -9.86
C CYS A 90 -5.93 7.72 -9.13
N LYS A 91 -4.94 8.24 -9.85
CA LYS A 91 -3.64 8.69 -9.26
C LYS A 91 -3.78 9.60 -8.04
N TYR A 92 -4.74 10.51 -8.05
CA TYR A 92 -5.00 11.42 -6.92
C TYR A 92 -5.58 10.71 -5.70
N HIS A 93 -6.52 9.79 -5.92
CA HIS A 93 -7.15 9.06 -4.82
C HIS A 93 -6.34 7.84 -4.39
N SER A 94 -5.51 7.27 -5.25
CA SER A 94 -4.64 6.14 -4.94
C SER A 94 -3.52 6.56 -4.00
N SER A 95 -2.91 7.73 -4.19
CA SER A 95 -1.92 8.29 -3.26
C SER A 95 -2.55 8.62 -1.90
N ASN A 96 -3.73 9.24 -1.88
CA ASN A 96 -4.43 9.57 -0.64
C ASN A 96 -4.90 8.32 0.11
N THR A 97 -5.37 7.30 -0.60
CA THR A 97 -5.92 6.08 -0.01
C THR A 97 -4.84 5.09 0.38
N SER A 98 -3.77 4.92 -0.39
CA SER A 98 -2.68 4.00 -0.06
C SER A 98 -1.88 4.53 1.14
N ALA A 99 -1.54 5.83 1.16
CA ALA A 99 -0.86 6.44 2.29
C ALA A 99 -1.69 6.33 3.58
N GLN A 100 -3.01 6.52 3.51
CA GLN A 100 -3.90 6.35 4.66
C GLN A 100 -4.04 4.88 5.06
N LYS A 101 -4.41 3.96 4.14
CA LYS A 101 -4.72 2.56 4.49
C LYS A 101 -3.51 1.75 4.94
N TYR A 102 -2.33 1.94 4.34
CA TYR A 102 -1.11 1.26 4.79
C TYR A 102 -0.59 1.83 6.12
N SER A 103 -0.79 3.12 6.38
CA SER A 103 -0.40 3.79 7.62
C SER A 103 -1.38 3.52 8.79
N THR A 104 -2.67 3.31 8.52
CA THR A 104 -3.67 3.09 9.57
C THR A 104 -3.82 1.62 9.98
N GLY A 105 -3.47 0.66 9.11
CA GLY A 105 -3.60 -0.78 9.39
C GLY A 105 -2.32 -1.46 9.90
N ARG A 106 -1.14 -0.93 9.58
CA ARG A 106 0.16 -1.42 10.09
C ARG A 106 0.86 -0.29 10.85
N VAL A 107 0.86 -0.39 12.17
CA VAL A 107 1.50 0.57 13.08
C VAL A 107 2.98 0.81 12.74
N GLU A 108 3.66 -0.19 12.19
CA GLU A 108 5.09 -0.13 11.81
C GLU A 108 5.43 0.88 10.70
N LEU A 109 4.46 1.25 9.85
CA LEU A 109 4.66 2.15 8.71
C LEU A 109 4.12 3.56 8.97
N LYS A 110 3.47 3.77 10.13
CA LYS A 110 3.02 5.09 10.55
C LYS A 110 4.25 5.82 11.03
N GLY A 111 4.82 6.67 10.17
CA GLY A 111 5.91 7.60 10.47
C GLY A 111 5.54 8.60 11.55
N GLY A 112 5.28 8.11 12.76
CA GLY A 112 5.34 8.88 13.97
C GLY A 112 6.80 9.15 14.27
N ASN A 113 7.05 10.31 14.86
CA ASN A 113 8.31 10.63 15.50
C ASN A 113 8.56 9.58 16.59
N PHE A 114 9.15 8.43 16.22
CA PHE A 114 9.73 7.48 17.15
C PHE A 114 10.97 8.14 17.73
N GLN A 115 10.78 9.17 18.55
CA GLN A 115 11.64 9.28 19.70
C GLN A 115 11.46 7.97 20.44
N PHE A 116 12.48 7.13 20.38
CA PHE A 116 12.65 5.96 21.23
C PHE A 116 12.57 6.41 22.70
N ALA A 117 11.36 6.69 23.19
CA ALA A 117 11.04 6.68 24.61
C ALA A 117 10.90 5.24 25.10
N SER A 118 11.27 4.26 24.26
CA SER A 118 11.71 2.98 24.77
C SER A 118 13.14 3.14 25.28
N LYS A 119 13.28 3.66 26.50
CA LYS A 119 14.03 2.85 27.46
C LYS A 119 13.19 1.58 27.63
N LEU A 120 13.28 0.68 26.64
CA LEU A 120 12.75 -0.66 26.75
C LEU A 120 13.65 -1.31 27.79
N ARG A 121 13.34 -1.07 29.07
CA ARG A 121 13.87 -1.92 30.12
C ARG A 121 13.27 -3.28 29.82
N SER A 122 14.08 -4.15 29.23
CA SER A 122 13.72 -5.50 28.82
C SER A 122 13.41 -6.30 30.09
N ASN A 123 12.20 -6.17 30.61
CA ASN A 123 11.79 -6.77 31.87
C ASN A 123 11.39 -8.24 31.73
N GLY A 124 11.55 -8.85 30.56
CA GLY A 124 11.25 -10.26 30.27
C GLY A 124 10.22 -10.47 29.14
N ILE A 125 9.76 -11.71 28.99
CA ILE A 125 8.74 -12.08 27.98
C ILE A 125 7.35 -11.91 28.57
N TYR A 126 6.45 -11.37 27.74
CA TYR A 126 5.07 -11.12 28.11
C TYR A 126 4.11 -11.81 27.14
N MET A 127 3.05 -12.43 27.68
CA MET A 127 1.94 -12.92 26.87
C MET A 127 0.77 -11.94 26.95
N VAL A 128 0.14 -11.71 25.79
CA VAL A 128 -1.16 -11.06 25.70
C VAL A 128 -2.20 -12.17 25.58
N LYS A 129 -3.13 -12.23 26.53
CA LYS A 129 -4.24 -13.18 26.44
C LYS A 129 -5.14 -12.83 25.26
N PRO A 130 -5.58 -13.82 24.46
CA PRO A 130 -6.57 -13.58 23.42
C PRO A 130 -7.88 -13.05 24.04
N PRO A 131 -8.70 -12.30 23.28
CA PRO A 131 -9.87 -11.60 23.82
C PRO A 131 -10.87 -12.49 24.58
N SER A 132 -10.89 -13.79 24.28
CA SER A 132 -11.76 -14.80 24.88
C SER A 132 -11.40 -15.22 26.31
N GLU A 133 -10.19 -14.93 26.79
CA GLU A 133 -9.67 -15.42 28.09
C GLU A 133 -9.45 -14.29 29.13
N ARG A 134 -10.06 -13.12 28.92
CA ARG A 134 -9.89 -11.94 29.78
C ARG A 134 -10.68 -12.10 31.07
N SER A 135 -9.98 -12.29 32.19
CA SER A 135 -10.58 -12.52 33.51
C SER A 135 -10.81 -11.25 34.35
N ASP A 136 -10.33 -10.08 33.93
CA ASP A 136 -10.48 -8.83 34.71
C ASP A 136 -10.93 -7.66 33.81
N PRO A 137 -12.14 -7.11 34.01
CA PRO A 137 -12.70 -6.05 33.17
C PRO A 137 -12.02 -4.68 33.37
N ARG A 138 -11.21 -4.50 34.42
CA ARG A 138 -10.58 -3.21 34.73
C ARG A 138 -9.27 -2.96 33.98
N ASN A 139 -8.65 -3.98 33.38
CA ASN A 139 -7.40 -3.79 32.63
C ASN A 139 -7.21 -4.85 31.51
N PRO A 140 -7.97 -4.75 30.41
CA PRO A 140 -8.11 -5.82 29.42
C PRO A 140 -6.88 -6.07 28.53
N SER A 141 -5.86 -5.21 28.60
CA SER A 141 -4.67 -5.25 27.72
C SER A 141 -3.36 -5.47 28.47
N ARG A 142 -3.38 -5.68 29.80
CA ARG A 142 -2.15 -5.74 30.57
C ARG A 142 -1.39 -7.04 30.27
N PRO A 143 -0.17 -6.96 29.69
CA PRO A 143 0.63 -8.13 29.42
C PRO A 143 0.99 -8.87 30.71
N LEU A 144 0.83 -10.20 30.72
CA LEU A 144 1.26 -11.03 31.84
C LEU A 144 2.71 -11.41 31.64
N LYS A 145 3.55 -11.15 32.65
CA LYS A 145 4.96 -11.52 32.64
C LYS A 145 5.08 -13.03 32.76
N VAL A 146 5.53 -13.68 31.69
CA VAL A 146 5.66 -15.14 31.63
C VAL A 146 7.00 -15.56 32.23
N MET A 147 8.08 -14.84 31.93
CA MET A 147 9.42 -15.13 32.45
C MET A 147 10.25 -13.85 32.67
N SER A 148 11.08 -13.84 33.71
CA SER A 148 12.11 -12.80 33.91
C SER A 148 13.31 -13.05 33.00
N VAL A 149 14.15 -12.02 32.79
CA VAL A 149 15.40 -12.13 32.03
C VAL A 149 16.32 -13.19 32.64
N ASP A 150 16.45 -13.21 33.97
CA ASP A 150 17.26 -14.23 34.67
C ASP A 150 16.69 -15.63 34.49
N GLY A 151 15.36 -15.77 34.53
CA GLY A 151 14.69 -17.05 34.29
C GLY A 151 14.90 -17.54 32.86
N LEU A 152 14.89 -16.63 31.89
CA LEU A 152 15.18 -16.92 30.49
C LEU A 152 16.65 -17.29 30.27
N LYS A 153 17.58 -16.55 30.87
CA LYS A 153 19.02 -16.85 30.79
C LYS A 153 19.34 -18.23 31.37
N ARG A 154 18.71 -18.60 32.49
CA ARG A 154 18.82 -19.94 33.06
C ARG A 154 18.24 -21.01 32.14
N ALA A 155 17.08 -20.76 31.52
CA ALA A 155 16.47 -21.68 30.58
C ALA A 155 17.32 -21.89 29.30
N LEU A 156 17.96 -20.83 28.80
CA LEU A 156 18.79 -20.87 27.60
C LEU A 156 20.20 -21.45 27.83
N SER A 157 20.64 -21.57 29.09
CA SER A 157 21.99 -22.03 29.44
C SER A 157 22.37 -23.43 28.91
N ASN A 158 21.39 -24.28 28.59
CA ASN A 158 21.60 -25.61 28.00
C ASN A 158 21.00 -25.75 26.59
N ALA A 159 20.55 -24.66 25.97
CA ALA A 159 19.79 -24.72 24.72
C ALA A 159 20.62 -25.22 23.52
N ASP A 160 21.93 -24.96 23.52
CA ASP A 160 22.87 -25.44 22.50
C ASP A 160 23.08 -26.96 22.55
N LYS A 161 22.75 -27.61 23.68
CA LYS A 161 22.80 -29.08 23.81
C LYS A 161 21.55 -29.77 23.26
N VAL A 162 20.46 -29.02 23.11
CA VAL A 162 19.13 -29.55 22.77
C VAL A 162 18.76 -29.26 21.30
N THR A 163 19.41 -28.27 20.67
CA THR A 163 19.06 -27.84 19.31
C THR A 163 20.25 -27.91 18.37
N THR A 164 20.01 -28.42 17.17
CA THR A 164 21.03 -28.47 16.11
C THR A 164 21.09 -27.14 15.35
N LYS A 165 22.25 -26.83 14.76
CA LYS A 165 22.55 -25.55 14.09
C LYS A 165 21.47 -25.07 13.10
N ASN A 166 20.75 -26.00 12.47
CA ASN A 166 19.70 -25.71 11.48
C ASN A 166 18.36 -25.23 12.09
N ASN A 167 18.08 -25.50 13.38
CA ASN A 167 16.86 -25.05 14.09
C ASN A 167 17.14 -23.96 15.15
N SER A 168 18.26 -23.24 15.03
CA SER A 168 18.76 -22.31 16.07
C SER A 168 18.14 -20.90 16.04
N GLN A 169 17.23 -20.61 15.11
CA GLN A 169 16.71 -19.24 14.91
C GLN A 169 15.94 -18.72 16.14
N GLY A 170 15.15 -19.59 16.79
CA GLY A 170 14.41 -19.22 17.99
C GLY A 170 15.32 -18.92 19.18
N ILE A 171 16.37 -19.72 19.38
CA ILE A 171 17.33 -19.53 20.47
C ILE A 171 18.17 -18.27 20.24
N ARG A 172 18.64 -18.02 19.02
CA ARG A 172 19.39 -16.78 18.69
C ARG A 172 18.58 -15.53 18.99
N PHE A 173 17.30 -15.54 18.62
CA PHE A 173 16.38 -14.45 18.96
C PHE A 173 16.24 -14.27 20.47
N LEU A 174 16.00 -15.36 21.21
CA LEU A 174 15.82 -15.30 22.67
C LEU A 174 17.11 -14.90 23.40
N SER A 175 18.28 -15.36 22.96
CA SER A 175 19.58 -14.96 23.51
C SER A 175 19.83 -13.47 23.32
N HIS A 176 19.57 -12.93 22.12
CA HIS A 176 19.69 -11.50 21.84
C HIS A 176 18.76 -10.65 22.73
N VAL A 177 17.53 -11.13 22.99
CA VAL A 177 16.59 -10.47 23.90
C VAL A 177 17.09 -10.47 25.35
N THR A 178 17.83 -11.50 25.78
CA THR A 178 18.44 -11.54 27.12
C THR A 178 19.72 -10.70 27.26
N GLU A 179 20.52 -10.58 26.20
CA GLU A 179 21.79 -9.83 26.21
C GLU A 179 21.56 -8.31 26.22
N ALA A 180 20.52 -7.82 25.53
CA ALA A 180 20.15 -6.41 25.54
C ALA A 180 19.69 -5.86 26.92
N GLY A 181 19.54 -6.72 27.94
CA GLY A 181 19.16 -6.34 29.31
C GLY A 181 20.32 -6.22 30.30
N GLY A 182 21.58 -6.40 29.89
CA GLY A 182 22.72 -6.61 30.79
C GLY A 182 23.81 -5.54 30.84
N SER A 183 23.61 -4.33 30.30
CA SER A 183 24.59 -3.24 30.42
C SER A 183 24.23 -2.30 31.58
N ASP A 184 24.52 -2.73 32.80
CA ASP A 184 24.80 -1.80 33.89
C ASP A 184 26.30 -1.46 33.85
N LEU A 185 26.57 -0.14 33.80
CA LEU A 185 27.90 0.47 33.78
C LEU A 185 28.75 0.07 35.01
N PRO A 186 30.08 0.01 34.89
CA PRO A 186 30.96 -0.18 36.03
C PRO A 186 30.84 1.04 36.97
N PHE A 187 30.51 0.75 38.23
CA PHE A 187 30.53 1.69 39.33
C PHE A 187 31.99 2.01 39.68
N ASP A 188 32.32 3.30 39.73
CA ASP A 188 33.61 3.83 40.13
C ASP A 188 34.08 3.24 41.47
N LYS A 189 35.36 2.86 41.54
CA LYS A 189 36.08 2.67 42.79
C LYS A 189 37.16 3.74 42.89
N GLU A 190 36.87 4.76 43.69
CA GLU A 190 37.86 5.67 44.25
C GLU A 190 37.99 5.35 45.74
N LYS A 191 39.08 4.67 46.11
CA LYS A 191 39.92 4.97 47.28
C LYS A 191 41.22 4.17 47.23
#